data_AF-A0A0G0J0H2-F1
#
_entry.id   AF-A0A0G0J0H2-F1
#
_cell.length_a   1.000
_cell.length_b   1.000
_cell.length_c   1.000
_cell.angle_alpha   90.00
_cell.angle_beta   90.00
_cell.angle_gamma   90.00
#
_symmetry.space_group_name_H-M   'P 1'
#
loop_
_entity.id
_entity.type
_entity.pdbx_description
1 polymer ?
#
loop_
_entity_poly.entity_id
_entity_poly.type
_entity_poly.pdbx_seq_one_letter_code
_entity_poly.pdbx_strand_id
1 'polypeptide(L)'
;MLNLTKDISVEAVEVDRSIFKIVSMAVIGAAAFAIFGYFLKLFVITGGINYLVFSSVALIFFLSVFFLQAFFIKSALMANLAILFECLVLASIFYDRIGSEAFLISAGLAFLFLVWANYSGGKELRNMIKINFWRVSKMVLPKAFAAAALFASVALIGLPNSEFFISKENFQKIFVPSATMAKRFFPDFDPALSINEIAVRMAERELEQTSQSQFLPKSTKTQLINQSVNEFENKISGWAGSSINTKANLTEAIYELIKNEYLSLPEKDRQLVLVGAIIFIFLMIEGFSLPIRIAVTFLAYIIYEILIAFGVVAVMLEGKSREIVVLK
;
A
#
# COMPACT_ATOMS: atom_id res chain seq x y z
N MET A 1 17.17 47.58 -33.86
CA MET A 1 17.75 46.26 -33.52
C MET A 1 18.66 46.45 -32.32
N LEU A 2 18.17 46.17 -31.11
CA LEU A 2 18.95 46.27 -29.87
C LEU A 2 19.29 44.83 -29.44
N ASN A 3 20.59 44.57 -29.34
CA ASN A 3 21.17 43.34 -28.81
C ASN A 3 20.61 43.05 -27.42
N LEU A 4 19.80 42.00 -27.31
CA LEU A 4 19.27 41.45 -26.05
C LEU A 4 19.78 40.03 -25.80
N THR A 5 20.99 39.70 -26.24
CA THR A 5 21.74 38.58 -25.67
C THR A 5 22.36 39.06 -24.37
N LYS A 6 21.52 39.23 -23.35
CA LYS A 6 21.97 39.32 -21.97
C LYS A 6 22.55 37.94 -21.65
N ASP A 7 23.88 37.86 -21.56
CA ASP A 7 24.58 36.68 -21.06
C ASP A 7 23.94 36.25 -19.73
N ILE A 8 23.17 35.16 -19.80
CA ILE A 8 22.68 34.46 -18.62
C ILE A 8 23.90 33.69 -18.12
N SER A 9 24.57 34.24 -17.10
CA SER A 9 25.65 33.54 -16.41
C SER A 9 25.19 32.14 -16.02
N VAL A 10 26.10 31.15 -16.11
CA VAL A 10 25.82 29.73 -15.85
C VAL A 10 25.18 29.52 -14.46
N GLU A 11 25.49 30.36 -13.47
CA GLU A 11 24.86 30.38 -12.15
C GLU A 11 23.36 30.70 -12.18
N ALA A 12 22.87 31.50 -13.14
CA ALA A 12 21.46 31.88 -13.26
C ALA A 12 20.57 30.79 -13.91
N VAL A 13 21.15 29.65 -14.30
CA VAL A 13 20.44 28.45 -14.78
C VAL A 13 20.17 27.47 -13.64
N GLU A 14 20.95 27.49 -12.56
CA GLU A 14 20.83 26.58 -11.41
C GLU A 14 19.88 27.09 -10.31
N VAL A 15 19.47 28.37 -10.34
CA VAL A 15 18.58 28.97 -9.33
C VAL A 15 17.11 28.92 -9.77
N ASP A 16 16.25 28.42 -8.89
CA ASP A 16 14.79 28.39 -9.07
C ASP A 16 14.25 29.83 -9.21
N ARG A 17 13.75 30.18 -10.40
CA ARG A 17 13.37 31.58 -10.71
C ARG A 17 12.03 32.04 -10.13
N SER A 18 11.18 31.13 -9.65
CA SER A 18 9.84 31.49 -9.16
C SER A 18 9.39 30.63 -7.99
N ILE A 19 9.49 31.21 -6.79
CA ILE A 19 9.01 30.61 -5.53
C ILE A 19 7.52 30.29 -5.62
N PHE A 20 6.72 31.14 -6.30
CA PHE A 20 5.28 30.93 -6.47
C PHE A 20 4.94 29.60 -7.16
N LYS A 21 5.71 29.20 -8.19
CA LYS A 21 5.52 27.92 -8.89
C LYS A 21 5.88 26.71 -8.01
N ILE A 22 6.88 26.85 -7.15
CA ILE A 22 7.26 25.80 -6.20
C ILE A 22 6.16 25.65 -5.15
N VAL A 23 5.70 26.76 -4.58
CA VAL A 23 4.62 26.78 -3.59
C VAL A 23 3.33 26.21 -4.17
N SER A 24 2.95 26.56 -5.40
CA SER A 24 1.74 26.00 -6.02
C SER A 24 1.85 24.50 -6.22
N MET A 25 3.00 23.98 -6.67
CA MET A 25 3.23 22.54 -6.78
C MET A 25 3.19 21.84 -5.42
N ALA A 26 3.76 22.43 -4.38
CA ALA A 26 3.72 21.89 -3.02
C ALA A 26 2.29 21.87 -2.47
N VAL A 27 1.49 22.91 -2.71
CA VAL A 27 0.07 22.95 -2.29
C VAL A 27 -0.76 21.92 -3.04
N ILE A 28 -0.56 21.76 -4.35
CA ILE A 28 -1.26 20.74 -5.14
C ILE A 28 -0.87 19.33 -4.67
N GLY A 29 0.42 19.10 -4.43
CA GLY A 29 0.92 17.83 -3.89
C GLY A 29 0.33 17.53 -2.51
N ALA A 30 0.35 18.51 -1.60
CA ALA A 30 -0.20 18.38 -0.26
C ALA A 30 -1.72 18.13 -0.28
N ALA A 31 -2.47 18.82 -1.15
CA ALA A 31 -3.89 18.59 -1.33
C ALA A 31 -4.18 17.17 -1.86
N ALA A 32 -3.41 16.70 -2.85
CA ALA A 32 -3.52 15.34 -3.35
C ALA A 32 -3.23 14.30 -2.25
N PHE A 33 -2.22 14.55 -1.42
CA PHE A 33 -1.84 13.65 -0.33
C PHE A 33 -2.85 13.66 0.82
N ALA A 34 -3.45 14.82 1.11
CA ALA A 34 -4.58 14.95 2.03
C ALA A 34 -5.78 14.12 1.57
N ILE A 35 -6.14 14.22 0.28
CA ILE A 35 -7.26 13.46 -0.31
C ILE A 35 -6.97 11.95 -0.22
N PHE A 36 -5.74 11.52 -0.54
CA PHE A 36 -5.30 10.14 -0.35
C PHE A 36 -5.51 9.67 1.09
N GLY A 37 -4.99 10.44 2.06
CA GLY A 37 -5.10 10.13 3.48
C GLY A 37 -6.55 10.10 3.98
N TYR A 38 -7.39 11.02 3.51
CA TYR A 38 -8.80 11.10 3.89
C TYR A 38 -9.58 9.87 3.44
N PHE A 39 -9.44 9.49 2.16
CA PHE A 39 -10.11 8.29 1.65
C PHE A 39 -9.52 7.00 2.24
N LEU A 40 -8.23 6.98 2.55
CA LEU A 40 -7.62 5.87 3.27
C LEU A 40 -8.21 5.74 4.68
N LYS A 41 -8.35 6.84 5.42
CA LYS A 41 -8.98 6.86 6.74
C LYS A 41 -10.43 6.37 6.67
N LEU A 42 -11.21 6.84 5.68
CA LEU A 42 -12.58 6.37 5.45
C LEU A 42 -12.62 4.88 5.12
N PHE A 43 -11.69 4.38 4.30
CA PHE A 43 -11.56 2.96 4.03
C PHE A 43 -11.26 2.17 5.31
N VAL A 44 -10.38 2.65 6.19
CA VAL A 44 -10.08 1.95 7.45
C VAL A 44 -11.30 1.89 8.38
N ILE A 45 -12.12 2.94 8.40
CA ILE A 45 -13.29 3.03 9.30
C ILE A 45 -14.51 2.27 8.75
N THR A 46 -14.81 2.43 7.46
CA THR A 46 -16.04 1.90 6.82
C THR A 46 -15.78 0.63 6.00
N GLY A 47 -14.52 0.36 5.65
CA GLY A 47 -14.09 -0.68 4.73
C GLY A 47 -14.78 -0.69 3.37
N GLY A 48 -15.37 0.42 2.93
CA GLY A 48 -16.02 0.49 1.60
C GLY A 48 -14.98 0.44 0.49
N ILE A 49 -15.11 -0.50 -0.46
CA ILE A 49 -14.15 -0.67 -1.57
C ILE A 49 -14.03 0.58 -2.45
N ASN A 50 -15.11 1.37 -2.56
CA ASN A 50 -15.11 2.64 -3.27
C ASN A 50 -14.08 3.62 -2.71
N TYR A 51 -13.93 3.67 -1.38
CA TYR A 51 -12.94 4.54 -0.73
C TYR A 51 -11.51 4.10 -1.00
N LEU A 52 -11.27 2.78 -1.09
CA LEU A 52 -9.96 2.25 -1.50
C LEU A 52 -9.61 2.66 -2.94
N VAL A 53 -10.59 2.59 -3.85
CA VAL A 53 -10.42 3.03 -5.25
C VAL A 53 -10.11 4.52 -5.31
N PHE A 54 -10.89 5.37 -4.61
CA PHE A 54 -10.64 6.82 -4.57
C PHE A 54 -9.29 7.17 -3.94
N SER A 55 -8.90 6.47 -2.86
CA SER A 55 -7.58 6.62 -2.25
C SER A 55 -6.47 6.26 -3.26
N SER A 56 -6.63 5.15 -3.99
CA SER A 56 -5.65 4.71 -5.00
C SER A 56 -5.49 5.72 -6.15
N VAL A 57 -6.60 6.31 -6.62
CA VAL A 57 -6.56 7.37 -7.66
C VAL A 57 -5.87 8.63 -7.14
N ALA A 58 -6.18 9.05 -5.91
CA ALA A 58 -5.52 10.19 -5.26
C ALA A 58 -4.02 9.95 -5.06
N LEU A 59 -3.62 8.71 -4.72
CA LEU A 59 -2.22 8.32 -4.62
C LEU A 59 -1.50 8.43 -5.97
N ILE A 60 -2.11 7.96 -7.06
CA ILE A 60 -1.56 8.08 -8.41
C ILE A 60 -1.34 9.55 -8.77
N PHE A 61 -2.32 10.40 -8.47
CA PHE A 61 -2.21 11.83 -8.73
C PHE A 61 -1.11 12.49 -7.87
N PHE A 62 -1.06 12.21 -6.57
CA PHE A 62 0.00 12.66 -5.67
C PHE A 62 1.38 12.26 -6.18
N LEU A 63 1.59 10.97 -6.48
CA LEU A 63 2.88 10.47 -6.97
C LEU A 63 3.28 11.12 -8.30
N SER A 64 2.31 11.48 -9.14
CA SER A 64 2.58 12.20 -10.40
C SER A 64 3.06 13.62 -10.14
N VAL A 65 2.40 14.34 -9.24
CA VAL A 65 2.81 15.70 -8.83
C VAL A 65 4.17 15.67 -8.13
N PHE A 66 4.36 14.75 -7.18
CA PHE A 66 5.63 14.55 -6.48
C PHE A 66 6.77 14.23 -7.45
N PHE A 67 6.53 13.39 -8.45
CA PHE A 67 7.51 13.11 -9.49
C PHE A 67 7.91 14.36 -10.27
N LEU A 68 6.94 15.21 -10.62
CA LEU A 68 7.19 16.49 -11.28
C LEU A 68 7.91 17.51 -10.38
N GLN A 69 7.62 17.53 -9.08
CA GLN A 69 8.37 18.33 -8.12
C GLN A 69 9.85 17.93 -8.12
N ALA A 70 10.15 16.63 -8.15
CA ALA A 70 11.53 16.15 -8.25
C ALA A 70 12.23 16.54 -9.56
N PHE A 71 11.47 16.87 -10.61
CA PHE A 71 11.99 17.40 -11.88
C PHE A 71 12.22 18.92 -11.84
N PHE A 72 11.28 19.66 -11.26
CA PHE A 72 11.23 21.11 -11.40
C PHE A 72 11.90 21.87 -10.27
N ILE A 73 11.91 21.32 -9.05
CA ILE A 73 12.49 21.99 -7.89
C ILE A 73 13.98 21.65 -7.83
N LYS A 74 14.85 22.60 -8.19
CA LYS A 74 16.30 22.38 -8.18
C LYS A 74 16.89 22.51 -6.78
N SER A 75 16.34 23.41 -5.97
CA SER A 75 16.79 23.64 -4.60
C SER A 75 16.38 22.49 -3.67
N ALA A 76 17.37 21.78 -3.12
CA ALA A 76 17.13 20.70 -2.17
C ALA A 76 16.38 21.17 -0.90
N LEU A 77 16.65 22.39 -0.43
CA LEU A 77 15.98 22.97 0.73
C LEU A 77 14.49 23.19 0.46
N MET A 78 14.15 23.79 -0.69
CA MET A 78 12.75 24.05 -1.05
C MET A 78 11.98 22.76 -1.31
N ALA A 79 12.63 21.77 -1.93
CA ALA A 79 12.02 20.45 -2.11
C ALA A 79 11.77 19.77 -0.76
N ASN A 80 12.75 19.77 0.16
CA ASN A 80 12.56 19.15 1.48
C ASN A 80 11.48 19.86 2.32
N LEU A 81 11.35 21.18 2.22
CA LEU A 81 10.26 21.92 2.86
C LEU A 81 8.88 21.56 2.27
N ALA A 82 8.78 21.41 0.95
CA ALA A 82 7.57 20.95 0.31
C ALA A 82 7.18 19.53 0.79
N ILE A 83 8.15 18.61 0.82
CA ILE A 83 7.95 17.24 1.30
C ILE A 83 7.53 17.21 2.77
N LEU A 84 8.15 18.05 3.61
CA LEU A 84 7.79 18.17 5.01
C LEU A 84 6.34 18.65 5.15
N PHE A 85 5.95 19.68 4.40
CA PHE A 85 4.58 20.19 4.39
C PHE A 85 3.58 19.11 3.95
N GLU A 86 3.87 18.36 2.88
CA GLU A 86 3.03 17.26 2.41
C GLU A 86 2.86 16.17 3.48
N CYS A 87 3.95 15.77 4.14
CA CYS A 87 3.92 14.78 5.22
C CYS A 87 3.12 15.27 6.43
N LEU A 88 3.28 16.55 6.81
CA LEU A 88 2.52 17.15 7.92
C LEU A 88 1.02 17.19 7.60
N VAL A 89 0.66 17.55 6.36
CA VAL A 89 -0.73 17.55 5.91
C VAL A 89 -1.32 16.14 5.97
N LEU A 90 -0.60 15.12 5.47
CA LEU A 90 -1.07 13.73 5.59
C LEU A 90 -1.20 13.30 7.06
N ALA A 91 -0.21 13.60 7.89
CA ALA A 91 -0.23 13.26 9.31
C ALA A 91 -1.42 13.91 10.03
N SER A 92 -1.78 15.15 9.66
CA SER A 92 -2.92 15.86 10.25
C SER A 92 -4.27 15.17 10.02
N ILE A 93 -4.45 14.44 8.92
CA ILE A 93 -5.68 13.68 8.66
C ILE A 93 -5.87 12.55 9.70
N PHE A 94 -4.76 12.02 10.19
CA PHE A 94 -4.69 10.98 11.20
C PHE A 94 -4.36 11.55 12.58
N TYR A 95 -4.81 12.77 12.90
CA TYR A 95 -4.52 13.42 14.18
C TYR A 95 -4.90 12.56 15.40
N ASP A 96 -5.97 11.78 15.30
CA ASP A 96 -6.42 10.83 16.34
C ASP A 96 -5.36 9.76 16.68
N ARG A 97 -4.37 9.56 15.82
CA ARG A 97 -3.32 8.53 15.94
C ARG A 97 -1.94 9.08 16.29
N ILE A 98 -1.79 10.39 16.47
CA ILE A 98 -0.51 11.03 16.79
C ILE A 98 0.09 10.49 18.10
N GLY A 99 -0.73 10.01 19.03
CA GLY A 99 -0.26 9.38 20.27
C GLY A 99 0.36 7.99 20.11
N SER A 100 0.24 7.35 18.94
CA SER A 100 0.84 6.04 18.68
C SER A 100 2.28 6.18 18.22
N GLU A 101 3.22 5.56 18.92
CA GLU A 101 4.65 5.54 18.55
C GLU A 101 4.86 4.97 17.15
N ALA A 102 4.14 3.89 16.79
CA ALA A 102 4.21 3.28 15.48
C ALA A 102 3.80 4.24 14.36
N PHE A 103 2.78 5.07 14.60
CA PHE A 103 2.33 6.08 13.65
C PHE A 103 3.41 7.15 13.43
N LEU A 104 4.00 7.69 14.50
CA LEU A 104 5.06 8.69 14.41
C LEU A 104 6.31 8.16 13.70
N ILE A 105 6.73 6.94 14.02
CA ILE A 105 7.84 6.26 13.33
C ILE A 105 7.53 6.11 11.84
N SER A 106 6.30 5.72 11.49
CA SER A 106 5.90 5.54 10.09
C SER A 106 5.88 6.86 9.31
N ALA A 107 5.41 7.95 9.91
CA ALA A 107 5.42 9.28 9.30
C ALA A 107 6.85 9.79 9.10
N GLY A 108 7.73 9.59 10.09
CA GLY A 108 9.15 9.93 9.98
C GLY A 108 9.87 9.13 8.89
N LEU A 109 9.62 7.82 8.81
CA LEU A 109 10.18 6.98 7.75
C LEU A 109 9.64 7.38 6.37
N ALA A 110 8.34 7.65 6.24
CA ALA A 110 7.74 8.11 4.99
C ALA A 110 8.39 9.42 4.50
N PHE A 111 8.62 10.38 5.41
CA PHE A 111 9.36 11.60 5.10
C PHE A 111 10.78 11.29 4.59
N LEU A 112 11.53 10.43 5.27
CA LEU A 112 12.88 10.04 4.84
C LEU A 112 12.89 9.36 3.47
N PHE A 113 11.92 8.48 3.19
CA PHE A 113 11.78 7.83 1.88
C PHE A 113 11.46 8.84 0.77
N LEU A 114 10.60 9.83 1.02
CA LEU A 114 10.30 10.89 0.05
C LEU A 114 11.51 11.80 -0.20
N VAL A 115 12.22 12.21 0.85
CA VAL A 115 13.48 12.96 0.71
C VAL A 115 14.51 12.16 -0.10
N TRP A 116 14.64 10.87 0.19
CA TRP A 116 15.53 9.98 -0.56
C TRP A 116 15.11 9.81 -2.02
N ALA A 117 13.81 9.71 -2.29
CA ALA A 117 13.24 9.68 -3.64
C ALA A 117 13.63 10.93 -4.43
N ASN A 118 13.40 12.11 -3.84
CA ASN A 118 13.71 13.40 -4.45
C ASN A 118 15.21 13.58 -4.71
N TYR A 119 16.06 13.27 -3.73
CA TYR A 119 17.52 13.36 -3.89
C TYR A 119 18.03 12.42 -5.00
N SER A 120 17.49 11.20 -5.06
CA SER A 120 17.84 10.22 -6.09
C SER A 120 17.43 10.68 -7.48
N GLY A 121 16.23 11.25 -7.63
CA GLY A 121 15.74 11.83 -8.88
C GLY A 121 16.59 12.99 -9.35
N GLY A 122 16.85 13.95 -8.45
CA GLY A 122 17.69 15.11 -8.77
C GLY A 122 19.12 14.74 -9.12
N LYS A 123 19.70 13.73 -8.46
CA LYS A 123 21.04 13.22 -8.81
C LYS A 123 21.07 12.61 -10.21
N GLU A 124 20.05 11.82 -10.55
CA GLU A 124 19.95 11.22 -11.88
C GLU A 124 19.80 12.32 -12.94
N LEU A 125 18.86 13.26 -12.75
CA LEU A 125 18.63 14.37 -13.67
C LEU A 125 19.89 15.19 -13.96
N ARG A 126 20.68 15.53 -12.93
CA ARG A 126 21.93 16.28 -13.08
C ARG A 126 23.03 15.54 -13.84
N ASN A 127 22.94 14.23 -13.95
CA ASN A 127 23.92 13.39 -14.62
C ASN A 127 23.51 13.01 -16.06
N MET A 128 22.38 13.51 -16.55
CA MET A 128 21.86 13.17 -17.88
C MET A 128 22.01 14.33 -18.87
N ILE A 129 22.56 14.03 -20.05
CA ILE A 129 22.64 15.00 -21.18
C ILE A 129 21.26 15.23 -21.80
N LYS A 130 20.41 14.19 -21.82
CA LYS A 130 19.02 14.26 -22.28
C LYS A 130 18.09 13.74 -21.18
N ILE A 131 17.02 14.49 -20.94
CA ILE A 131 15.97 14.09 -19.99
C ILE A 131 15.28 12.83 -20.53
N ASN A 132 15.44 11.70 -19.83
CA ASN A 132 14.67 10.48 -20.07
C ASN A 132 13.70 10.26 -18.92
N PHE A 133 12.43 10.63 -19.14
CA PHE A 133 11.36 10.60 -18.14
C PHE A 133 11.22 9.21 -17.46
N TRP A 134 11.22 8.14 -18.26
CA TRP A 134 11.14 6.76 -17.78
C TRP A 134 12.31 6.29 -16.92
N ARG A 135 13.51 6.82 -17.16
CA ARG A 135 14.70 6.42 -16.38
C ARG A 135 14.66 7.07 -15.00
N VAL A 136 14.28 8.34 -14.94
CA VAL A 136 14.13 9.05 -13.66
C VAL A 136 12.95 8.49 -12.86
N SER A 137 11.84 8.12 -13.52
CA SER A 137 10.68 7.54 -12.83
C SER A 137 11.02 6.23 -12.10
N LYS A 138 11.88 5.40 -12.69
CA LYS A 138 12.41 4.19 -12.03
C LYS A 138 13.28 4.47 -10.80
N MET A 139 13.81 5.67 -10.64
CA MET A 139 14.65 6.05 -9.49
C MET A 139 13.85 6.71 -8.36
N VAL A 140 12.79 7.46 -8.71
CA VAL A 140 11.96 8.24 -7.77
C VAL A 140 10.75 7.45 -7.30
N LEU A 141 9.95 6.93 -8.23
CA LEU A 141 8.63 6.37 -7.92
C LEU A 141 8.65 5.16 -6.97
N PRO A 142 9.61 4.21 -7.05
CA PRO A 142 9.64 3.10 -6.09
C PRO A 142 9.78 3.58 -4.64
N LYS A 143 10.61 4.59 -4.39
CA LYS A 143 10.84 5.12 -3.03
C LYS A 143 9.65 5.95 -2.55
N ALA A 144 9.06 6.75 -3.43
CA ALA A 144 7.88 7.54 -3.11
C ALA A 144 6.65 6.66 -2.84
N PHE A 145 6.48 5.59 -3.64
CA PHE A 145 5.43 4.60 -3.40
C PHE A 145 5.66 3.84 -2.09
N ALA A 146 6.89 3.42 -1.80
CA ALA A 146 7.23 2.76 -0.55
C ALA A 146 6.91 3.64 0.68
N ALA A 147 7.13 4.96 0.59
CA ALA A 147 6.74 5.89 1.65
C ALA A 147 5.22 5.85 1.93
N ALA A 148 4.41 5.95 0.87
CA ALA A 148 2.95 5.90 0.98
C ALA A 148 2.45 4.52 1.41
N ALA A 149 3.05 3.45 0.93
CA ALA A 149 2.72 2.06 1.29
C ALA A 149 3.03 1.78 2.77
N LEU A 150 4.17 2.25 3.26
CA LEU A 150 4.57 2.11 4.66
C LEU A 150 3.60 2.87 5.57
N PHE A 151 3.27 4.11 5.22
CA PHE A 151 2.26 4.87 5.96
C PHE A 151 0.89 4.17 5.94
N ALA A 152 0.46 3.67 4.77
CA ALA A 152 -0.81 2.96 4.64
C ALA A 152 -0.85 1.66 5.44
N SER A 153 0.24 0.91 5.52
CA SER A 153 0.31 -0.32 6.31
C SER A 153 0.05 -0.08 7.80
N VAL A 154 0.61 1.00 8.36
CA VAL A 154 0.36 1.41 9.75
C VAL A 154 -1.03 2.03 9.91
N ALA A 155 -1.54 2.73 8.89
CA ALA A 155 -2.92 3.20 8.91
C ALA A 155 -3.94 2.04 8.96
N LEU A 156 -3.65 0.90 8.33
CA LEU A 156 -4.51 -0.28 8.33
C LEU A 156 -4.47 -1.06 9.65
N ILE A 157 -3.31 -1.09 10.31
CA ILE A 157 -3.10 -1.80 11.58
C ILE A 157 -3.15 -0.78 12.73
N GLY A 158 -4.28 -0.69 13.42
CA GLY A 158 -4.38 0.15 14.61
C GLY A 158 -5.65 0.97 14.70
N LEU A 159 -6.79 0.29 14.90
CA LEU A 159 -7.93 0.97 15.51
C LEU A 159 -7.60 1.15 17.00
N PRO A 160 -7.70 2.37 17.58
CA PRO A 160 -7.21 2.67 18.93
C PRO A 160 -7.82 1.86 20.08
N ASN A 161 -8.82 1.00 19.83
CA ASN A 161 -9.61 0.31 20.86
C ASN A 161 -9.94 -1.14 20.50
N SER A 162 -9.24 -1.76 19.54
CA SER A 162 -9.47 -3.18 19.22
C SER A 162 -8.45 -4.05 19.94
N GLU A 163 -8.93 -5.00 20.76
CA GLU A 163 -8.11 -6.05 21.39
C GLU A 163 -7.26 -6.82 20.37
N PHE A 164 -7.70 -6.82 19.12
CA PHE A 164 -7.06 -7.46 17.98
C PHE A 164 -6.69 -6.41 16.90
N PHE A 165 -5.60 -6.64 16.19
CA PHE A 165 -4.99 -5.65 15.32
C PHE A 165 -5.67 -5.46 13.95
N ILE A 166 -6.58 -6.37 13.60
CA ILE A 166 -7.44 -6.31 12.41
C ILE A 166 -8.90 -6.37 12.89
N SER A 167 -9.79 -5.51 12.39
CA SER A 167 -11.22 -5.65 12.68
C SER A 167 -11.82 -6.86 11.96
N LYS A 168 -12.85 -7.50 12.53
CA LYS A 168 -13.58 -8.61 11.88
C LYS A 168 -14.02 -8.25 10.46
N GLU A 169 -14.46 -7.01 10.25
CA GLU A 169 -14.86 -6.51 8.94
C GLU A 169 -13.70 -6.44 7.95
N ASN A 170 -12.53 -5.92 8.36
CA ASN A 170 -11.34 -5.90 7.51
C ASN A 170 -10.82 -7.31 7.23
N PHE A 171 -10.88 -8.21 8.22
CA PHE A 171 -10.53 -9.61 8.05
C PHE A 171 -11.42 -10.29 7.00
N GLN A 172 -12.74 -10.13 7.09
CA GLN A 172 -13.69 -10.67 6.11
C GLN A 172 -13.41 -10.16 4.69
N LYS A 173 -13.09 -8.87 4.54
CA LYS A 173 -12.80 -8.26 3.24
C LYS A 173 -11.50 -8.77 2.61
N ILE A 174 -10.54 -9.22 3.41
CA ILE A 174 -9.30 -9.86 2.94
C ILE A 174 -9.52 -11.36 2.67
N PHE A 175 -10.26 -12.04 3.56
CA PHE A 175 -10.43 -13.48 3.54
C PHE A 175 -11.40 -13.99 2.46
N VAL A 176 -12.53 -13.30 2.24
CA VAL A 176 -13.55 -13.76 1.29
C VAL A 176 -13.05 -13.78 -0.18
N PRO A 177 -12.34 -12.74 -0.68
CA PRO A 177 -11.80 -12.78 -2.04
C PRO A 177 -10.71 -13.86 -2.20
N SER A 178 -9.84 -14.03 -1.20
CA SER A 178 -8.79 -15.04 -1.23
C SER A 178 -9.35 -16.46 -1.21
N ALA A 179 -10.47 -16.68 -0.53
CA ALA A 179 -11.18 -17.94 -0.56
C ALA A 179 -11.79 -18.30 -1.93
N THR A 180 -12.10 -17.31 -2.79
CA THR A 180 -12.53 -17.58 -4.16
C THR A 180 -11.38 -18.19 -4.99
N MET A 181 -10.13 -17.82 -4.70
CA MET A 181 -8.97 -18.50 -5.27
C MET A 181 -8.82 -19.92 -4.69
N ALA A 182 -9.10 -20.10 -3.40
CA ALA A 182 -9.07 -21.42 -2.76
C ALA A 182 -10.11 -22.39 -3.33
N LYS A 183 -11.31 -21.90 -3.72
CA LYS A 183 -12.34 -22.68 -4.42
C LYS A 183 -11.83 -23.38 -5.69
N ARG A 184 -10.77 -22.86 -6.33
CA ARG A 184 -10.16 -23.47 -7.52
C ARG A 184 -9.44 -24.79 -7.21
N PHE A 185 -8.91 -24.93 -6.00
CA PHE A 185 -8.21 -26.13 -5.54
C PHE A 185 -9.11 -27.01 -4.66
N PHE A 186 -10.05 -26.41 -3.92
CA PHE A 186 -11.00 -27.08 -3.04
C PHE A 186 -12.43 -26.60 -3.36
N PRO A 187 -13.16 -27.28 -4.27
CA PRO A 187 -14.46 -26.79 -4.76
C PRO A 187 -15.54 -26.66 -3.69
N ASP A 188 -15.46 -27.45 -2.61
CA ASP A 188 -16.43 -27.44 -1.50
C ASP A 188 -16.13 -26.38 -0.43
N PHE A 189 -15.02 -25.66 -0.60
CA PHE A 189 -14.60 -24.61 0.33
C PHE A 189 -15.46 -23.35 0.15
N ASP A 190 -16.38 -23.08 1.08
CA ASP A 190 -17.16 -21.85 1.07
C ASP A 190 -17.02 -21.06 2.38
N PRO A 191 -16.47 -19.83 2.36
CA PRO A 191 -16.30 -19.00 3.56
C PRO A 191 -17.59 -18.64 4.29
N ALA A 192 -18.73 -18.71 3.58
CA ALA A 192 -20.04 -18.39 4.09
C ALA A 192 -20.70 -19.57 4.82
N LEU A 193 -20.22 -20.80 4.57
CA LEU A 193 -20.72 -21.99 5.26
C LEU A 193 -20.06 -22.15 6.63
N SER A 194 -20.75 -22.85 7.51
CA SER A 194 -20.18 -23.32 8.77
C SER A 194 -19.15 -24.42 8.53
N ILE A 195 -18.23 -24.59 9.48
CA ILE A 195 -17.21 -25.65 9.41
C ILE A 195 -17.87 -27.03 9.32
N ASN A 196 -18.98 -27.24 10.03
CA ASN A 196 -19.74 -28.48 9.98
C ASN A 196 -20.34 -28.74 8.58
N GLU A 197 -20.95 -27.73 7.95
CA GLU A 197 -21.50 -27.87 6.60
C GLU A 197 -20.41 -28.17 5.56
N ILE A 198 -19.23 -27.57 5.70
CA ILE A 198 -18.08 -27.88 4.83
C ILE A 198 -17.62 -29.32 5.03
N ALA A 199 -17.54 -29.78 6.29
CA ALA A 199 -17.16 -31.15 6.64
C ALA A 199 -18.15 -32.17 6.07
N VAL A 200 -19.46 -31.89 6.18
CA VAL A 200 -20.51 -32.73 5.59
C VAL A 200 -20.36 -32.82 4.07
N ARG A 201 -20.15 -31.70 3.37
CA ARG A 201 -19.99 -31.70 1.91
C ARG A 201 -18.73 -32.45 1.46
N MET A 202 -17.62 -32.32 2.18
CA MET A 202 -16.42 -33.08 1.89
C MET A 202 -16.65 -34.59 2.10
N ALA A 203 -17.30 -34.98 3.19
CA ALA A 203 -17.62 -36.38 3.48
C ALA A 203 -18.61 -36.96 2.44
N GLU A 204 -19.64 -36.20 2.05
CA GLU A 204 -20.58 -36.58 0.99
C GLU A 204 -19.84 -36.80 -0.33
N ARG A 205 -18.93 -35.90 -0.71
CA ARG A 205 -18.14 -36.01 -1.94
C ARG A 205 -17.18 -37.20 -1.94
N GLU A 206 -16.49 -37.47 -0.84
CA GLU A 206 -15.63 -38.65 -0.73
C GLU A 206 -16.43 -39.95 -0.85
N LEU A 207 -17.62 -39.99 -0.23
CA LEU A 207 -18.55 -41.10 -0.38
C LEU A 207 -19.04 -41.24 -1.83
N GLU A 208 -19.43 -40.17 -2.50
CA GLU A 208 -19.90 -40.21 -3.89
C GLU A 208 -18.81 -40.66 -4.88
N GLN A 209 -17.54 -40.33 -4.60
CA GLN A 209 -16.39 -40.76 -5.41
C GLN A 209 -16.00 -42.23 -5.18
N THR A 210 -16.50 -42.86 -4.11
CA THR A 210 -16.23 -44.26 -3.82
C THR A 210 -17.23 -45.16 -4.52
N SER A 211 -16.76 -46.05 -5.42
CA SER A 211 -17.57 -46.93 -6.27
C SER A 211 -18.57 -47.83 -5.52
N GLN A 212 -18.41 -48.01 -4.21
CA GLN A 212 -19.29 -48.81 -3.34
C GLN A 212 -20.44 -48.01 -2.71
N SER A 213 -20.45 -46.68 -2.83
CA SER A 213 -21.44 -45.86 -2.13
C SER A 213 -22.86 -46.01 -2.67
N GLN A 214 -23.05 -46.44 -3.90
CA GLN A 214 -24.39 -46.69 -4.46
C GLN A 214 -25.12 -47.86 -3.77
N PHE A 215 -24.38 -48.77 -3.12
CA PHE A 215 -24.92 -49.98 -2.49
C PHE A 215 -25.13 -49.86 -0.98
N LEU A 216 -24.73 -48.74 -0.37
CA LEU A 216 -24.87 -48.53 1.07
C LEU A 216 -26.30 -48.10 1.45
N PRO A 217 -26.92 -48.71 2.48
CA PRO A 217 -28.17 -48.24 3.05
C PRO A 217 -28.07 -46.78 3.50
N LYS A 218 -29.16 -46.01 3.39
CA LYS A 218 -29.19 -44.58 3.76
C LYS A 218 -28.73 -44.34 5.20
N SER A 219 -29.09 -45.22 6.15
CA SER A 219 -28.67 -45.15 7.55
C SER A 219 -27.14 -45.30 7.72
N THR A 220 -26.52 -46.21 6.98
CA THR A 220 -25.07 -46.45 7.00
C THR A 220 -24.30 -45.29 6.38
N LYS A 221 -24.84 -44.67 5.32
CA LYS A 221 -24.27 -43.44 4.75
C LYS A 221 -24.26 -42.30 5.75
N THR A 222 -25.38 -42.06 6.44
CA THR A 222 -25.46 -41.00 7.46
C THR A 222 -24.53 -41.25 8.65
N GLN A 223 -24.35 -42.51 9.06
CA GLN A 223 -23.38 -42.86 10.10
C GLN A 223 -21.93 -42.59 9.67
N LEU A 224 -21.56 -42.97 8.44
CA LEU A 224 -20.22 -42.71 7.90
C LEU A 224 -19.95 -41.21 7.76
N ILE A 225 -20.91 -40.43 7.25
CA ILE A 225 -20.80 -38.97 7.18
C ILE A 225 -20.58 -38.38 8.57
N ASN A 226 -21.40 -38.76 9.56
CA ASN A 226 -21.27 -38.25 10.93
C ASN A 226 -19.93 -38.66 11.57
N GLN A 227 -19.41 -39.86 11.29
CA GLN A 227 -18.08 -40.27 11.75
C GLN A 227 -16.97 -39.43 11.10
N SER A 228 -17.01 -39.23 9.78
CA SER A 228 -16.06 -38.40 9.06
C SER A 228 -16.09 -36.94 9.54
N VAL A 229 -17.27 -36.38 9.80
CA VAL A 229 -17.45 -35.04 10.37
C VAL A 229 -16.83 -34.96 11.77
N ASN A 230 -17.12 -35.92 12.66
CA ASN A 230 -16.55 -35.94 14.01
C ASN A 230 -15.02 -36.10 13.99
N GLU A 231 -14.46 -36.92 13.10
CA GLU A 231 -13.02 -37.04 12.93
C GLU A 231 -12.39 -35.74 12.41
N PHE A 232 -13.05 -35.07 11.48
CA PHE A 232 -12.62 -33.78 10.95
C PHE A 232 -12.63 -32.70 12.04
N GLU A 233 -13.71 -32.60 12.83
CA GLU A 233 -13.80 -31.68 13.97
C GLU A 233 -12.71 -31.96 15.01
N ASN A 234 -12.45 -33.23 15.33
CA ASN A 234 -11.38 -33.62 16.27
C ASN A 234 -9.99 -33.28 15.76
N LYS A 235 -9.70 -33.51 14.46
CA LYS A 235 -8.41 -33.14 13.85
C LYS A 235 -8.19 -31.64 13.85
N ILE A 236 -9.23 -30.87 13.52
CA ILE A 236 -9.18 -29.41 13.50
C ILE A 236 -9.01 -28.85 14.92
N SER A 237 -9.78 -29.35 15.89
CA SER A 237 -9.66 -28.92 17.29
C SER A 237 -8.30 -29.30 17.88
N GLY A 238 -7.78 -30.49 17.52
CA GLY A 238 -6.44 -30.94 17.92
C GLY A 238 -5.32 -30.10 17.32
N TRP A 239 -5.44 -29.68 16.06
CA TRP A 239 -4.47 -28.78 15.41
C TRP A 239 -4.56 -27.35 15.97
N ALA A 240 -5.76 -26.86 16.22
CA ALA A 240 -6.01 -25.51 16.74
C ALA A 240 -5.72 -25.34 18.24
N GLY A 241 -5.48 -26.45 18.97
CA GLY A 241 -5.24 -26.43 20.42
C GLY A 241 -6.41 -25.90 21.26
N SER A 242 -7.58 -25.66 20.65
CA SER A 242 -8.74 -25.02 21.27
C SER A 242 -10.05 -25.49 20.64
N SER A 243 -11.17 -25.37 21.37
CA SER A 243 -12.49 -25.70 20.86
C SER A 243 -12.93 -24.68 19.82
N ILE A 244 -12.97 -25.07 18.56
CA ILE A 244 -13.47 -24.22 17.48
C ILE A 244 -15.00 -24.26 17.47
N ASN A 245 -15.64 -23.09 17.33
CA ASN A 245 -17.09 -23.03 17.15
C ASN A 245 -17.46 -23.53 15.74
N THR A 246 -17.78 -24.81 15.61
CA THR A 246 -18.05 -25.45 14.31
C THR A 246 -19.37 -25.01 13.69
N LYS A 247 -20.23 -24.33 14.46
CA LYS A 247 -21.49 -23.73 14.00
C LYS A 247 -21.32 -22.30 13.48
N ALA A 248 -20.20 -21.64 13.79
CA ALA A 248 -19.91 -20.33 13.23
C ALA A 248 -19.49 -20.47 11.76
N ASN A 249 -19.74 -19.41 10.97
CA ASN A 249 -19.22 -19.32 9.61
C ASN A 249 -17.70 -19.46 9.64
N LEU A 250 -17.13 -20.14 8.65
CA LEU A 250 -15.69 -20.43 8.60
C LEU A 250 -14.83 -19.17 8.81
N THR A 251 -15.22 -18.06 8.19
CA THR A 251 -14.51 -16.78 8.30
C THR A 251 -14.49 -16.24 9.74
N GLU A 252 -15.59 -16.44 10.47
CA GLU A 252 -15.71 -16.03 11.87
C GLU A 252 -14.95 -16.96 12.80
N ALA A 253 -15.05 -18.27 12.57
CA ALA A 253 -14.29 -19.26 13.34
C ALA A 253 -12.77 -19.03 13.23
N ILE A 254 -12.26 -18.76 12.03
CA ILE A 254 -10.84 -18.46 11.81
C ILE A 254 -10.45 -17.13 12.46
N TYR A 255 -11.30 -16.10 12.34
CA TYR A 255 -11.05 -14.81 12.97
C TYR A 255 -10.92 -14.93 14.49
N GLU A 256 -11.87 -15.62 15.15
CA GLU A 256 -11.84 -15.83 16.59
C GLU A 256 -10.65 -16.68 17.03
N LEU A 257 -10.28 -17.70 16.27
CA LEU A 257 -9.09 -18.51 16.55
C LEU A 257 -7.82 -17.66 16.53
N ILE A 258 -7.60 -16.87 15.47
CA ILE A 258 -6.42 -16.01 15.36
C ILE A 258 -6.44 -14.92 16.45
N LYS A 259 -7.62 -14.35 16.74
CA LYS A 259 -7.78 -13.36 17.81
C LYS A 259 -7.40 -13.95 19.16
N ASN A 260 -7.92 -15.11 19.51
CA ASN A 260 -7.68 -15.74 20.80
C ASN A 260 -6.22 -16.15 20.97
N GLU A 261 -5.60 -16.69 19.93
CA GLU A 261 -4.18 -17.02 19.94
C GLU A 261 -3.30 -15.77 20.03
N TYR A 262 -3.68 -14.68 19.35
CA TYR A 262 -2.97 -13.42 19.52
C TYR A 262 -3.09 -12.85 20.94
N LEU A 263 -4.26 -12.98 21.57
CA LEU A 263 -4.50 -12.48 22.91
C LEU A 263 -3.85 -13.34 24.01
N SER A 264 -3.60 -14.63 23.75
CA SER A 264 -2.89 -15.52 24.68
C SER A 264 -1.38 -15.26 24.73
N LEU A 265 -0.82 -14.56 23.74
CA LEU A 265 0.61 -14.25 23.68
C LEU A 265 1.05 -13.19 24.71
N PRO A 266 2.29 -13.30 25.23
CA PRO A 266 2.93 -12.24 26.01
C PRO A 266 2.96 -10.90 25.25
N GLU A 267 2.96 -9.78 25.97
CA GLU A 267 2.96 -8.43 25.36
C GLU A 267 4.08 -8.19 24.34
N LYS A 268 5.29 -8.65 24.65
CA LYS A 268 6.44 -8.57 23.74
C LYS A 268 6.18 -9.30 22.42
N ASP A 269 5.59 -10.48 22.46
CA ASP A 269 5.35 -11.30 21.28
C ASP A 269 4.18 -10.74 20.47
N ARG A 270 3.16 -10.17 21.13
CA ARG A 270 2.09 -9.40 20.47
C ARG A 270 2.64 -8.22 19.67
N GLN A 271 3.58 -7.46 20.24
CA GLN A 271 4.26 -6.37 19.52
C GLN A 271 5.07 -6.88 18.32
N LEU A 272 5.76 -8.02 18.43
CA LEU A 272 6.46 -8.62 17.29
C LEU A 272 5.51 -9.06 16.18
N VAL A 273 4.35 -9.65 16.53
CA VAL A 273 3.30 -10.00 15.56
C VAL A 273 2.75 -8.76 14.87
N LEU A 274 2.54 -7.66 15.61
CA LEU A 274 2.11 -6.37 15.02
C LEU A 274 3.12 -5.84 14.01
N VAL A 275 4.40 -5.81 14.37
CA VAL A 275 5.48 -5.38 13.45
C VAL A 275 5.53 -6.29 12.23
N GLY A 276 5.43 -7.61 12.43
CA GLY A 276 5.35 -8.59 11.35
C GLY A 276 4.17 -8.36 10.42
N ALA A 277 2.99 -8.04 10.97
CA ALA A 277 1.79 -7.72 10.20
C ALA A 277 1.96 -6.42 9.40
N ILE A 278 2.55 -5.38 9.98
CA ILE A 278 2.86 -4.11 9.27
C ILE A 278 3.78 -4.39 8.08
N ILE A 279 4.87 -5.13 8.30
CA ILE A 279 5.81 -5.50 7.24
C ILE A 279 5.11 -6.34 6.17
N PHE A 280 4.27 -7.29 6.57
CA PHE A 280 3.54 -8.13 5.63
C PHE A 280 2.58 -7.32 4.75
N ILE A 281 1.77 -6.42 5.34
CA ILE A 281 0.87 -5.54 4.58
C ILE A 281 1.66 -4.60 3.67
N PHE A 282 2.76 -4.03 4.18
CA PHE A 282 3.66 -3.21 3.37
C PHE A 282 4.17 -3.97 2.14
N LEU A 283 4.66 -5.20 2.31
CA LEU A 283 5.13 -6.04 1.21
C LEU A 283 4.02 -6.42 0.24
N MET A 284 2.80 -6.67 0.73
CA MET A 284 1.64 -6.90 -0.14
C MET A 284 1.35 -5.67 -1.01
N ILE A 285 1.29 -4.47 -0.41
CA ILE A 285 1.05 -3.22 -1.15
C ILE A 285 2.19 -2.95 -2.14
N GLU A 286 3.45 -3.10 -1.70
CA GLU A 286 4.65 -2.93 -2.53
C GLU A 286 4.69 -3.92 -3.70
N GLY A 287 4.16 -5.14 -3.52
CA GLY A 287 4.00 -6.14 -4.58
C GLY A 287 3.17 -5.64 -5.77
N PHE A 288 2.20 -4.75 -5.52
CA PHE A 288 1.37 -4.12 -6.55
C PHE A 288 1.92 -2.77 -7.05
N SER A 289 3.15 -2.39 -6.66
CA SER A 289 3.74 -1.09 -7.05
C SER A 289 3.94 -0.95 -8.56
N LEU A 290 4.24 -2.02 -9.29
CA LEU A 290 4.58 -1.97 -10.71
C LEU A 290 3.48 -1.33 -11.60
N PRO A 291 2.22 -1.83 -11.61
CA PRO A 291 1.17 -1.21 -12.41
C PRO A 291 0.90 0.24 -12.02
N ILE A 292 0.96 0.56 -10.73
CA ILE A 292 0.76 1.92 -10.22
C ILE A 292 1.86 2.85 -10.75
N ARG A 293 3.13 2.44 -10.70
CA ARG A 293 4.26 3.24 -11.20
C ARG A 293 4.17 3.50 -12.71
N ILE A 294 3.65 2.55 -13.49
CA ILE A 294 3.41 2.74 -14.93
C ILE A 294 2.34 3.81 -15.14
N ALA A 295 1.20 3.71 -14.45
CA ALA A 295 0.11 4.68 -14.53
C ALA A 295 0.57 6.09 -14.12
N VAL A 296 1.33 6.19 -13.02
CA VAL A 296 1.92 7.45 -12.54
C VAL A 296 2.89 8.03 -13.56
N THR A 297 3.78 7.23 -14.14
CA THR A 297 4.74 7.75 -15.12
C THR A 297 4.02 8.30 -16.36
N PHE A 298 2.98 7.62 -16.83
CA PHE A 298 2.17 8.07 -17.96
C PHE A 298 1.41 9.37 -17.64
N LEU A 299 0.74 9.43 -16.49
CA LEU A 299 0.00 10.62 -16.06
C LEU A 299 0.93 11.82 -15.87
N ALA A 300 2.07 11.63 -15.19
CA ALA A 300 3.06 12.67 -15.00
C ALA A 300 3.63 13.18 -16.33
N TYR A 301 3.79 12.30 -17.32
CA TYR A 301 4.25 12.70 -18.66
C TYR A 301 3.23 13.59 -19.37
N ILE A 302 1.94 13.24 -19.30
CA ILE A 302 0.86 14.09 -19.86
C ILE A 302 0.86 15.46 -19.19
N ILE A 303 0.93 15.52 -17.86
CA ILE A 303 0.98 16.79 -17.13
C ILE A 303 2.23 17.60 -17.52
N TYR A 304 3.39 16.94 -17.67
CA TYR A 304 4.63 17.56 -18.11
C TYR A 304 4.49 18.23 -19.49
N GLU A 305 3.97 17.51 -20.49
CA GLU A 305 3.76 18.04 -21.85
C GLU A 305 2.77 19.22 -21.85
N ILE A 306 1.70 19.13 -21.05
CA ILE A 306 0.74 20.23 -20.87
C ILE A 306 1.44 21.48 -20.30
N LEU A 307 2.28 21.32 -19.26
CA LEU A 307 3.01 22.43 -18.65
C LEU A 307 4.00 23.10 -19.62
N ILE A 308 4.60 22.32 -20.54
CA ILE A 308 5.42 22.87 -21.62
C ILE A 308 4.56 23.63 -22.62
N ALA A 309 3.43 23.07 -23.06
CA ALA A 309 2.53 23.70 -24.03
C ALA A 309 2.00 25.05 -23.55
N PHE A 310 1.72 25.18 -22.24
CA PHE A 310 1.31 26.45 -21.61
C PHE A 310 2.47 27.40 -21.29
N GLY A 311 3.72 27.04 -21.61
CA GLY A 311 4.90 27.86 -21.35
C GLY A 311 5.25 28.02 -19.87
N VAL A 312 4.69 27.16 -19.00
CA VAL A 312 5.00 27.16 -17.55
C VAL A 312 6.42 26.65 -17.33
N VAL A 313 6.86 25.70 -18.15
CA VAL A 313 8.18 25.05 -18.12
C VAL A 313 8.86 25.20 -19.47
N ALA A 314 10.16 25.49 -19.48
CA ALA A 314 10.99 25.53 -20.68
C ALA A 314 12.16 24.56 -20.52
N VAL A 315 12.39 23.72 -21.53
CA VAL A 315 13.56 22.83 -21.59
C VAL A 315 14.71 23.61 -22.21
N MET A 316 15.77 23.84 -21.43
CA MET A 316 16.98 24.52 -21.90
C MET A 316 18.12 23.51 -21.97
N LEU A 317 18.92 23.58 -23.03
CA LEU A 317 20.15 22.81 -23.13
C LEU A 317 21.19 23.46 -22.23
N GLU A 318 21.70 22.68 -21.28
CA GLU A 318 22.83 23.10 -20.46
C GLU A 318 24.12 22.70 -21.17
N GLY A 319 24.92 23.68 -21.61
CA GLY A 319 26.24 23.44 -22.19
C GLY A 319 27.24 23.08 -21.11
N LYS A 320 27.24 21.82 -20.64
CA LYS A 320 28.19 21.32 -19.62
C LYS A 320 29.32 20.50 -20.28
N SER A 321 30.53 21.06 -20.35
CA SER A 321 31.77 20.27 -20.41
C SER A 321 32.17 19.92 -18.97
N ARG A 322 32.22 18.64 -18.62
CA ARG A 322 32.45 18.20 -17.23
C ARG A 322 33.71 17.34 -17.14
N GLU A 323 34.76 17.90 -16.58
CA GLU A 323 35.89 17.15 -15.99
C GLU A 323 35.91 17.35 -14.47
N ILE A 324 36.44 16.34 -13.80
CA ILE A 324 36.32 16.05 -12.38
C ILE A 324 37.66 16.26 -11.66
N VAL A 325 37.63 16.16 -10.33
CA VAL A 325 38.69 16.53 -9.39
C VAL A 325 40.11 16.20 -9.87
N VAL A 326 40.94 17.25 -9.87
CA VAL A 326 42.40 17.16 -9.88
C VAL A 326 42.88 17.53 -8.48
N LEU A 327 43.57 16.60 -7.85
CA LEU A 327 44.36 16.86 -6.64
C LEU A 327 45.67 17.53 -7.05
N LYS A 328 46.06 18.58 -6.32
CA LYS A 328 47.46 19.03 -6.31
C LYS A 328 48.18 18.34 -5.16
#